data_AF-A0A839SPR2-F1
#
_entry.id   AF-A0A839SPR2-F1
#
_cell.length_a   1.000
_cell.length_b   1.000
_cell.length_c   1.000
_cell.angle_alpha   90.00
_cell.angle_beta   90.00
_cell.angle_gamma   90.00
#
_symmetry.space_group_name_H-M   'P 1'
#
loop_
_entity.id
_entity.type
_entity.pdbx_description
1 polymer ?
#
loop_
_entity_poly.entity_id
_entity_poly.type
_entity_poly.pdbx_seq_one_letter_code
_entity_poly.pdbx_strand_id
1 'polypeptide(L)'
;MKSKNQIVAAKAFLAEALNVAPEELADDIQVGETQEWDSLGHMRLLLAIEERLGKQLPAAWVVAIRNLEDIAALLKDGTLPEGRIPSW
;
A
#
# COMPACT_ATOMS: atom_id res chain seq x y z
N MET A 1 -6.08 8.89 -15.33
CA MET A 1 -5.16 9.61 -14.42
C MET A 1 -5.64 9.42 -13.00
N LYS A 2 -4.85 8.75 -12.14
CA LYS A 2 -5.11 8.78 -10.70
C LYS A 2 -4.92 10.23 -10.23
N SER A 3 -5.84 10.76 -9.44
CA SER A 3 -5.74 12.16 -8.99
C SER A 3 -4.56 12.30 -8.04
N LYS A 4 -3.72 13.33 -8.20
CA LYS A 4 -2.54 13.61 -7.35
C LYS A 4 -2.84 13.48 -5.84
N ASN A 5 -4.05 13.85 -5.41
CA ASN A 5 -4.52 13.73 -4.02
C ASN A 5 -4.58 12.28 -3.50
N GLN A 6 -4.83 11.28 -4.35
CA GLN A 6 -4.92 9.88 -3.94
C GLN A 6 -3.55 9.31 -3.62
N ILE A 7 -2.53 9.69 -4.39
CA ILE A 7 -1.15 9.28 -4.13
C ILE A 7 -0.65 9.94 -2.84
N VAL A 8 -0.96 11.22 -2.61
CA VAL A 8 -0.64 11.90 -1.34
C VAL A 8 -1.28 11.18 -0.14
N ALA A 9 -2.56 10.80 -0.25
CA ALA A 9 -3.24 10.05 0.81
C ALA A 9 -2.63 8.65 1.03
N ALA A 10 -2.28 7.95 -0.04
CA ALA A 10 -1.62 6.65 0.04
C ALA A 10 -0.23 6.76 0.68
N LYS A 11 0.52 7.82 0.36
CA LYS A 11 1.84 8.10 0.92
C LYS A 11 1.77 8.38 2.42
N ALA A 12 0.83 9.22 2.84
CA ALA A 12 0.60 9.49 4.27
C ALA A 12 0.20 8.21 5.03
N PHE A 13 -0.65 7.39 4.42
CA PHE A 13 -1.07 6.12 5.01
C PHE A 13 0.07 5.11 5.12
N LEU A 14 0.92 5.00 4.09
CA LEU A 14 2.12 4.16 4.13
C LEU A 14 3.09 4.66 5.20
N ALA A 15 3.34 5.97 5.27
CA ALA A 15 4.23 6.59 6.25
C ALA A 15 3.80 6.29 7.69
N GLU A 16 2.49 6.38 7.96
CA GLU A 16 1.91 6.01 9.27
C GLU A 16 2.13 4.53 9.59
N ALA A 17 1.87 3.63 8.64
CA ALA A 17 2.06 2.18 8.83
C ALA A 17 3.54 1.80 9.06
N LEU A 18 4.46 2.54 8.43
CA LEU A 18 5.91 2.34 8.56
C LEU A 18 6.50 3.12 9.74
N ASN A 19 5.73 4.00 10.38
CA ASN A 19 6.17 4.89 11.45
C ASN A 19 7.35 5.78 11.04
N VAL A 20 7.24 6.43 9.87
CA VAL A 20 8.19 7.39 9.30
C VAL A 20 7.48 8.67 8.87
N ALA A 21 8.23 9.73 8.55
CA ALA A 21 7.62 10.93 7.98
C ALA A 21 7.26 10.73 6.49
N PRO A 22 6.13 11.27 5.99
CA PRO A 22 5.79 11.19 4.56
C PRO A 22 6.85 11.77 3.62
N GLU A 23 7.66 12.71 4.09
CA GLU A 23 8.76 13.33 3.35
C GLU A 23 9.94 12.37 3.13
N GLU A 24 10.06 11.30 3.93
CA GLU A 24 11.10 10.28 3.81
C GLU A 24 10.79 9.24 2.72
N LEU A 25 9.54 9.17 2.26
CA LEU A 25 9.13 8.25 1.20
C LEU A 25 9.25 8.91 -0.18
N ALA A 26 9.73 8.18 -1.18
CA ALA A 26 9.66 8.64 -2.57
C ALA A 26 8.21 8.54 -3.12
N ASP A 27 7.88 9.31 -4.16
CA ASP A 27 6.55 9.26 -4.78
C ASP A 27 6.36 8.02 -5.67
N ASP A 28 7.45 7.38 -6.07
CA ASP A 28 7.53 6.15 -6.88
C ASP A 28 8.02 4.93 -6.09
N ILE A 29 8.09 5.05 -4.76
CA ILE A 29 8.59 4.03 -3.84
C ILE A 29 7.93 2.66 -4.07
N GLN A 30 8.77 1.61 -4.04
CA GLN A 30 8.36 0.22 -4.08
C GLN A 30 8.71 -0.53 -2.79
N VAL A 31 7.96 -1.60 -2.52
CA VAL A 31 8.24 -2.51 -1.41
C VAL A 31 9.68 -3.05 -1.48
N GLY A 32 10.40 -3.00 -0.37
CA GLY A 32 11.79 -3.43 -0.24
C GLY A 32 12.84 -2.42 -0.72
N GLU A 33 12.47 -1.25 -1.23
CA GLU A 33 13.44 -0.20 -1.60
C GLU A 33 13.96 0.60 -0.40
N THR A 34 13.21 0.62 0.71
CA THR A 34 13.66 1.20 1.97
C THR A 34 13.74 0.13 3.06
N GLN A 35 14.54 0.40 4.10
CA GLN A 35 14.70 -0.52 5.22
C GLN A 35 13.39 -0.67 6.02
N GLU A 36 12.58 0.38 6.05
CA GLU A 36 11.32 0.45 6.78
C GLU A 36 10.21 -0.30 6.05
N TRP A 37 10.22 -0.32 4.71
CA TRP A 37 9.28 -1.11 3.92
C TRP A 37 9.81 -2.52 3.61
N ASP A 38 10.27 -3.21 4.65
CA ASP A 38 10.66 -4.62 4.61
C ASP A 38 9.46 -5.58 4.79
N SER A 39 9.71 -6.85 5.15
CA SER A 39 8.64 -7.81 5.44
C SER A 39 7.75 -7.41 6.62
N LEU A 40 8.30 -6.83 7.69
CA LEU A 40 7.53 -6.44 8.87
C LEU A 40 6.75 -5.14 8.60
N GLY A 41 7.38 -4.16 7.96
CA GLY A 41 6.70 -2.93 7.52
C GLY A 41 5.56 -3.23 6.56
N HIS A 42 5.78 -4.17 5.63
CA HIS A 42 4.73 -4.64 4.74
C HIS A 42 3.58 -5.32 5.50
N MET A 43 3.85 -6.17 6.49
CA MET A 43 2.81 -6.76 7.34
C MET A 43 1.99 -5.70 8.11
N ARG A 44 2.64 -4.66 8.64
CA ARG A 44 1.95 -3.55 9.32
C ARG A 44 1.02 -2.80 8.37
N LEU A 45 1.47 -2.52 7.16
CA LEU A 45 0.65 -1.92 6.12
C LEU A 45 -0.60 -2.75 5.83
N LEU A 46 -0.47 -4.07 5.67
CA LEU A 46 -1.61 -4.95 5.39
C LEU A 46 -2.66 -4.91 6.50
N LEU A 47 -2.23 -5.00 7.76
CA LEU A 47 -3.13 -4.92 8.91
C LEU A 47 -3.86 -3.57 8.97
N ALA A 48 -3.16 -2.47 8.71
CA ALA A 48 -3.77 -1.14 8.65
C ALA A 48 -4.81 -1.04 7.52
N ILE A 49 -4.54 -1.66 6.36
CA ILE A 49 -5.51 -1.71 5.25
C ILE A 49 -6.75 -2.53 5.67
N GLU A 50 -6.56 -3.69 6.27
CA GLU A 50 -7.66 -4.55 6.73
C GLU A 50 -8.54 -3.85 7.76
N GLU A 51 -7.92 -3.19 8.75
CA GLU A 51 -8.61 -2.39 9.76
C GLU A 51 -9.43 -1.29 9.10
N ARG A 52 -8.83 -0.54 8.17
CA ARG A 52 -9.53 0.53 7.44
C ARG A 52 -10.67 0.04 6.57
N LEU A 53 -10.54 -1.13 5.96
CA LEU A 53 -11.58 -1.73 5.11
C LEU A 53 -12.63 -2.52 5.91
N GLY A 54 -12.37 -2.81 7.18
CA GLY A 54 -13.23 -3.64 8.02
C GLY A 54 -13.34 -5.10 7.53
N LYS A 55 -12.35 -5.59 6.78
CA LYS A 55 -12.34 -6.95 6.22
C LYS A 55 -10.91 -7.44 5.99
N GLN A 56 -10.73 -8.75 6.01
CA GLN A 56 -9.45 -9.36 5.63
C GLN A 56 -9.19 -9.22 4.13
N LEU A 57 -7.91 -9.04 3.78
CA LEU A 57 -7.46 -9.03 2.41
C LEU A 57 -7.32 -10.47 1.90
N PRO A 58 -7.65 -10.74 0.62
CA PRO A 58 -7.32 -12.00 -0.01
C PRO A 58 -5.81 -12.27 0.05
N ALA A 59 -5.40 -13.51 0.32
CA ALA A 59 -3.99 -13.89 0.41
C ALA A 59 -3.18 -13.52 -0.86
N ALA A 60 -3.80 -13.61 -2.04
CA ALA A 60 -3.17 -13.23 -3.31
C ALA A 60 -2.86 -11.72 -3.41
N TRP A 61 -3.52 -10.87 -2.62
CA TRP A 61 -3.31 -9.43 -2.62
C TRP A 61 -2.10 -9.01 -1.79
N VAL A 62 -1.74 -9.80 -0.78
CA VAL A 62 -0.57 -9.58 0.09
C VAL A 62 0.67 -9.30 -0.76
N VAL A 63 0.98 -10.19 -1.71
CA VAL A 63 2.15 -10.05 -2.59
C VAL A 63 1.97 -9.05 -3.74
N ALA A 64 0.72 -8.64 -4.01
CA ALA A 64 0.38 -7.77 -5.12
C ALA A 64 0.48 -6.28 -4.76
N ILE A 65 0.42 -5.92 -3.48
CA ILE A 65 0.55 -4.55 -2.99
C ILE A 65 2.03 -4.19 -2.97
N ARG A 66 2.49 -3.35 -3.92
CA ARG A 66 3.93 -3.09 -4.07
C ARG A 66 4.31 -1.64 -4.11
N ASN A 67 3.36 -0.73 -4.33
CA ASN A 67 3.65 0.70 -4.46
C ASN A 67 2.46 1.55 -4.00
N LEU A 68 2.66 2.88 -4.00
CA LEU A 68 1.62 3.84 -3.60
C LEU A 68 0.34 3.76 -4.44
N GLU A 69 0.44 3.27 -5.67
CA GLU A 69 -0.67 3.23 -6.60
C GLU A 69 -1.63 2.08 -6.28
N ASP A 70 -1.11 0.97 -5.76
CA ASP A 70 -1.88 -0.16 -5.25
C ASP A 70 -2.60 0.22 -3.96
N ILE A 71 -1.88 0.87 -3.05
CA ILE A 71 -2.43 1.40 -1.80
C ILE A 71 -3.55 2.39 -2.14
N ALA A 72 -3.32 3.34 -3.04
CA ALA A 72 -4.33 4.31 -3.47
C ALA A 72 -5.60 3.65 -4.03
N ALA A 73 -5.47 2.54 -4.79
CA ALA A 73 -6.62 1.80 -5.31
C ALA A 73 -7.42 1.14 -4.19
N LEU A 74 -6.74 0.52 -3.22
CA LEU A 74 -7.37 -0.09 -2.06
C LEU A 74 -8.09 0.93 -1.18
N LEU A 75 -7.46 2.08 -0.91
CA LEU A 75 -8.07 3.12 -0.09
C LEU A 75 -9.31 3.77 -0.73
N LYS A 76 -9.37 3.77 -2.06
CA LYS A 76 -10.44 4.40 -2.83
C LYS A 76 -11.61 3.44 -3.10
N ASP A 77 -11.29 2.28 -3.67
CA ASP A 77 -12.26 1.35 -4.23
C ASP A 77 -12.36 0.05 -3.43
N GLY A 78 -11.46 -0.17 -2.44
CA GLY A 78 -11.42 -1.40 -1.64
C GLY A 78 -10.98 -2.63 -2.44
N THR A 79 -10.37 -2.41 -3.61
CA THR A 79 -9.97 -3.43 -4.59
C THR A 79 -8.63 -3.12 -5.26
N LEU A 80 -7.90 -4.16 -5.66
CA LEU A 80 -6.76 -4.02 -6.57
C LEU A 80 -7.22 -4.06 -8.05
N PRO A 81 -6.53 -3.31 -8.95
CA PRO A 81 -6.79 -3.40 -10.40
C PRO A 81 -6.55 -4.80 -10.96
N GLU A 82 -7.30 -5.16 -12.01
CA GLU A 82 -7.04 -6.38 -12.80
C GLU A 82 -5.59 -6.40 -13.32
N GLY A 83 -4.94 -7.56 -13.26
CA GLY A 83 -3.53 -7.75 -13.63
C GLY A 83 -2.52 -7.47 -12.52
N ARG A 84 -2.94 -6.97 -11.34
CA ARG A 84 -2.05 -6.90 -10.16
C ARG A 84 -1.95 -8.22 -9.40
N ILE A 85 -3.00 -9.03 -9.44
CA ILE A 85 -3.04 -10.32 -8.77
C ILE A 85 -2.23 -11.32 -9.60
N PRO A 86 -1.16 -11.92 -9.05
CA PRO A 86 -0.42 -12.93 -9.77
C PRO A 86 -1.30 -14.13 -10.14
N SER A 87 -1.10 -14.69 -11.33
CA SER A 87 -1.92 -15.77 -11.88
C SER A 87 -1.29 -17.16 -11.74
N TRP A 88 -0.31 -17.32 -10.84
CA TRP A 88 0.43 -18.56 -10.68
C TRP A 88 -0.34 -19.61 -9.88
#